data_AF-A0A0F6MWZ9-F1
#
_entry.id   AF-A0A0F6MWZ9-F1
#
_cell.length_a   1.000
_cell.length_b   1.000
_cell.length_c   1.000
_cell.angle_alpha   90.00
_cell.angle_beta   90.00
_cell.angle_gamma   90.00
#
_symmetry.space_group_name_H-M   'P 1'
#
loop_
_entity.id
_entity.type
_entity.pdbx_description
1 polymer ?
#
loop_
_entity_poly.entity_id
_entity_poly.type
_entity_poly.pdbx_seq_one_letter_code
_entity_poly.pdbx_strand_id
1 'polypeptide(L)'
;MSGYTPDEKLREEQLSKLRRRWLKDQELSPREPVLPAKAPGAVAKFWAGFLEPKSLWRLYTYKAYRGGVFTLTRLLLPAWAVHYYVKYHVTQKPYGIVELKPRLFPGDTILETGEVVPDLPESHGHH
;
A
#
# COMPACT_ATOMS: atom_id res chain seq x y z
N MET A 1 5.19 24.69 59.47
CA MET A 1 4.94 24.50 58.03
C MET A 1 4.82 25.87 57.41
N SER A 2 5.93 26.47 56.97
CA SER A 2 5.93 27.82 56.42
C SER A 2 5.30 27.78 55.03
N GLY A 3 4.06 28.25 54.94
CA GLY A 3 3.41 28.48 53.65
C GLY A 3 4.02 29.68 52.92
N TYR A 4 3.54 29.93 51.71
CA TYR A 4 3.95 31.06 50.88
C TYR A 4 3.85 32.40 51.61
N THR A 5 4.86 33.24 51.41
CA THR A 5 4.86 34.64 51.82
C THR A 5 3.78 35.42 51.05
N PRO A 6 3.29 36.56 51.58
CA PRO A 6 2.27 37.36 50.91
C PRO A 6 2.64 37.76 49.47
N ASP A 7 3.92 38.08 49.24
CA ASP A 7 4.42 38.47 47.91
C ASP A 7 4.46 37.29 46.93
N GLU A 8 4.83 36.09 47.40
CA GLU A 8 4.80 34.87 46.58
C GLU A 8 3.37 34.51 46.17
N LYS A 9 2.40 34.64 47.10
CA LYS A 9 0.98 34.43 46.78
C LYS A 9 0.47 35.44 45.76
N LEU A 10 0.80 36.73 45.94
CA LEU A 10 0.42 37.78 45.00
C LEU A 10 0.98 37.49 43.60
N ARG A 11 2.24 37.04 43.54
CA ARG A 11 2.92 36.68 42.29
C ARG A 11 2.28 35.46 41.62
N GLU A 12 1.96 34.41 42.37
CA GLU A 12 1.28 33.22 41.84
C GLU A 12 -0.10 33.55 41.27
N GLU A 13 -0.87 34.41 41.95
CA GLU A 13 -2.17 34.85 41.46
C GLU A 13 -2.05 35.68 40.17
N GLN A 14 -1.06 36.57 40.10
CA GLN A 14 -0.77 37.36 38.91
C GLN A 14 -0.39 36.46 37.72
N LEU A 15 0.54 35.51 37.91
CA LEU A 15 0.94 34.56 36.89
C LEU A 15 -0.21 33.65 36.47
N SER A 16 -1.04 33.20 37.42
CA SER A 16 -2.22 32.38 37.14
C SER A 16 -3.25 33.13 36.29
N LYS A 17 -3.47 34.43 36.56
CA LYS A 17 -4.36 35.27 35.74
C LYS A 17 -3.81 35.47 34.33
N LEU A 18 -2.52 35.74 34.18
CA LEU A 18 -1.86 35.85 32.87
C LEU A 18 -1.92 34.53 32.11
N ARG A 19 -1.66 33.41 32.77
CA ARG A 19 -1.72 32.07 32.18
C ARG A 19 -3.11 31.73 31.66
N ARG A 20 -4.17 32.04 32.43
CA ARG A 20 -5.56 31.81 31.99
C ARG A 20 -5.93 32.62 30.75
N ARG A 21 -5.47 33.88 30.65
CA ARG A 21 -5.69 34.71 29.45
C ARG A 21 -4.91 34.16 28.26
N TRP A 22 -3.63 33.85 28.45
CA TRP A 22 -2.82 33.25 27.39
C TRP A 22 -3.44 31.95 26.85
N LEU A 23 -3.92 31.07 27.73
CA LEU A 23 -4.59 29.84 27.30
C LEU A 23 -5.88 30.11 26.52
N LYS A 24 -6.63 31.13 26.91
CA LYS A 24 -7.82 31.57 26.17
C LYS A 24 -7.46 32.15 24.80
N ASP A 25 -6.34 32.87 24.70
CA ASP A 25 -5.83 33.43 23.44
C ASP A 25 -5.29 32.35 22.48
N GLN A 26 -5.07 31.11 22.96
CA GLN A 26 -4.75 29.96 22.11
C GLN A 26 -5.99 29.29 21.48
N GLU A 27 -7.21 29.68 21.89
CA GLU A 27 -8.42 29.17 21.25
C GLU A 27 -8.55 29.81 19.87
N LEU A 28 -8.36 29.00 18.82
CA LEU A 28 -8.50 29.48 17.44
C LEU A 28 -9.96 29.59 17.04
N SER A 29 -10.26 30.66 16.30
CA SER A 29 -11.57 30.83 15.69
C SER A 29 -11.73 29.88 14.50
N PRO A 30 -12.95 29.47 14.13
CA PRO A 30 -13.16 28.61 12.96
C PRO A 30 -12.74 29.21 11.60
N ARG A 31 -12.37 30.49 11.55
CA ARG A 31 -12.08 31.24 10.32
C ARG A 31 -10.59 31.36 10.08
N GLU A 32 -9.90 30.22 10.05
CA GLU A 32 -8.49 30.21 9.71
C GLU A 32 -8.30 30.49 8.21
N PRO A 33 -7.28 31.28 7.84
CA PRO A 33 -6.94 31.47 6.43
C PRO A 33 -6.40 30.14 5.87
N VAL A 34 -7.23 29.44 5.10
CA VAL A 34 -6.83 28.22 4.39
C VAL A 34 -6.34 28.59 3.00
N LEU A 35 -5.23 27.98 2.57
CA LEU A 35 -4.77 28.10 1.19
C LEU A 35 -5.87 27.61 0.23
N PRO A 36 -6.09 28.29 -0.91
CA PRO A 36 -7.09 27.84 -1.87
C PRO A 36 -6.75 26.44 -2.37
N ALA A 37 -7.76 25.58 -2.45
CA ALA A 37 -7.57 24.22 -2.92
C ALA A 37 -7.06 24.22 -4.37
N LYS A 38 -6.04 23.39 -4.65
CA LYS A 38 -5.56 23.20 -6.03
C LYS A 38 -6.69 22.66 -6.89
N ALA A 39 -6.92 23.29 -8.04
CA ALA A 39 -7.96 22.86 -8.96
C ALA A 39 -7.75 21.38 -9.35
N PRO A 40 -8.77 20.51 -9.21
CA PRO A 40 -8.66 19.12 -9.61
C PRO A 40 -8.43 19.02 -11.12
N GLY A 41 -7.67 18.01 -11.56
CA GLY A 41 -7.49 17.69 -12.98
C GLY A 41 -8.80 17.27 -13.64
N ALA A 42 -8.86 17.26 -14.98
CA ALA A 42 -10.09 16.98 -15.74
C ALA A 42 -10.76 15.65 -15.34
N VAL A 43 -9.98 14.57 -15.19
CA VAL A 43 -10.48 13.25 -14.75
C VAL A 43 -11.01 13.30 -13.32
N ALA A 44 -10.30 13.99 -12.42
CA ALA A 44 -10.73 14.13 -11.03
C ALA A 44 -12.01 14.98 -10.92
N LYS A 45 -12.14 16.04 -11.74
CA LYS A 45 -13.36 16.85 -11.86
C LYS A 45 -14.54 16.03 -12.35
N PHE A 46 -14.33 15.23 -13.41
CA PHE A 46 -15.35 14.32 -13.92
C PHE A 46 -15.85 13.36 -12.84
N TRP A 47 -14.94 12.68 -12.14
CA TRP A 47 -15.33 11.75 -11.08
C TRP A 47 -15.99 12.44 -9.89
N ALA A 48 -15.53 13.64 -9.51
CA ALA A 48 -16.18 14.42 -8.46
C ALA A 48 -17.65 14.74 -8.82
N GLY A 49 -17.89 15.22 -10.05
CA GLY A 49 -19.25 15.48 -10.54
C GLY A 49 -20.08 14.20 -10.74
N PHE A 50 -19.49 13.11 -11.23
CA PHE A 50 -20.17 11.83 -11.36
C PHE A 50 -20.57 11.23 -10.00
N LEU A 51 -19.81 11.51 -8.94
CA LEU A 51 -20.11 11.03 -7.59
C LEU A 51 -21.17 11.89 -6.87
N GLU A 52 -21.55 13.04 -7.43
CA GLU A 52 -22.69 13.86 -7.00
C GLU A 52 -23.91 13.52 -7.88
N PRO A 53 -25.00 12.91 -7.37
CA PRO A 53 -25.31 12.46 -6.01
C PRO A 53 -24.66 11.10 -5.65
N LYS A 54 -24.39 10.90 -4.35
CA LYS A 54 -23.68 9.73 -3.79
C LYS A 54 -24.52 8.44 -3.77
N SER A 55 -25.00 8.00 -4.92
CA SER A 55 -25.71 6.71 -5.01
C SER A 55 -24.76 5.52 -4.85
N LEU A 56 -25.27 4.40 -4.34
CA LEU A 56 -24.46 3.19 -4.12
C LEU A 56 -23.83 2.70 -5.42
N TRP A 57 -24.59 2.65 -6.51
CA TRP A 57 -24.07 2.26 -7.83
C TRP A 57 -22.87 3.11 -8.26
N ARG A 58 -22.96 4.44 -8.15
CA ARG A 58 -21.87 5.35 -8.55
C ARG A 58 -20.61 5.13 -7.72
N LEU A 59 -20.77 4.90 -6.42
CA LEU A 59 -19.67 4.59 -5.50
C LEU A 59 -19.00 3.25 -5.86
N TYR A 60 -19.78 2.20 -6.13
CA TYR A 60 -19.23 0.90 -6.52
C TYR A 60 -18.52 0.96 -7.87
N THR A 61 -19.07 1.67 -8.86
CA THR A 61 -18.42 1.90 -10.15
C THR A 61 -17.09 2.63 -9.99
N TYR A 62 -17.05 3.70 -9.18
CA TYR A 62 -15.80 4.40 -8.91
C TYR A 62 -14.79 3.53 -8.17
N LYS A 63 -15.23 2.68 -7.24
CA LYS A 63 -14.37 1.71 -6.55
C LYS A 63 -13.76 0.71 -7.52
N ALA A 64 -14.56 0.16 -8.44
CA ALA A 64 -14.09 -0.73 -9.49
C ALA A 64 -13.08 -0.04 -10.42
N TYR A 65 -13.37 1.18 -10.85
CA TYR A 65 -12.43 2.00 -11.64
C TYR A 65 -11.09 2.19 -10.91
N ARG A 66 -11.12 2.60 -9.64
CA ARG A 66 -9.89 2.78 -8.84
C ARG A 66 -9.11 1.49 -8.69
N GLY A 67 -9.81 0.37 -8.46
CA GLY A 67 -9.21 -0.97 -8.42
C GLY A 67 -8.52 -1.30 -9.75
N GLY A 68 -9.20 -1.07 -10.87
CA GLY A 68 -8.64 -1.30 -12.21
C GLY A 68 -7.40 -0.46 -12.51
N VAL A 69 -7.44 0.84 -12.20
CA VAL A 69 -6.29 1.74 -12.35
C VAL A 69 -5.11 1.28 -11.49
N PHE A 70 -5.37 0.86 -10.26
CA PHE A 70 -4.33 0.32 -9.39
C PHE A 70 -3.72 -0.96 -9.97
N THR A 71 -4.54 -1.93 -10.37
CA THR A 71 -4.06 -3.18 -10.97
C THR A 71 -3.22 -2.93 -12.21
N LEU A 72 -3.67 -2.04 -13.10
CA LEU A 72 -2.92 -1.72 -14.31
C LEU A 72 -1.58 -1.05 -13.99
N THR A 73 -1.61 0.02 -13.18
CA THR A 73 -0.43 0.88 -12.97
C THR A 73 0.57 0.31 -11.98
N ARG A 74 0.12 -0.45 -10.98
CA ARG A 74 0.97 -0.97 -9.89
C ARG A 74 1.30 -2.45 -10.02
N LEU A 75 0.56 -3.21 -10.82
CA LEU A 75 0.81 -4.65 -11.00
C LEU A 75 1.18 -4.97 -12.44
N LEU A 76 0.30 -4.70 -13.40
CA LEU A 76 0.50 -5.16 -14.79
C LEU A 76 1.68 -4.47 -15.48
N LEU A 77 1.75 -3.14 -15.45
CA LEU A 77 2.86 -2.41 -16.10
C LEU A 77 4.23 -2.78 -15.50
N PRO A 78 4.43 -2.80 -14.17
CA PRO A 78 5.68 -3.26 -13.59
C PRO A 78 5.98 -4.73 -13.89
N ALA A 79 4.98 -5.62 -13.81
CA ALA A 79 5.18 -7.04 -14.13
C ALA A 79 5.63 -7.25 -15.59
N TRP A 80 5.04 -6.52 -16.55
CA TRP A 80 5.49 -6.56 -17.93
C TRP A 80 6.91 -6.01 -18.11
N ALA A 81 7.26 -4.91 -17.43
CA ALA A 81 8.61 -4.36 -17.48
C ALA A 81 9.65 -5.35 -16.92
N VAL A 82 9.35 -5.98 -15.77
CA VAL A 82 10.20 -7.02 -15.17
C VAL A 82 10.31 -8.23 -16.10
N HIS A 83 9.19 -8.72 -16.63
CA HIS A 83 9.19 -9.85 -17.55
C HIS A 83 10.02 -9.57 -18.81
N TYR A 84 9.89 -8.37 -19.39
CA TYR A 84 10.69 -7.93 -20.52
C TYR A 84 12.19 -7.92 -20.18
N TYR A 85 12.54 -7.36 -19.02
CA TYR A 85 13.93 -7.33 -18.56
C TYR A 85 14.50 -8.74 -18.38
N VAL A 86 13.77 -9.63 -17.70
CA VAL A 86 14.17 -11.03 -17.52
C VAL A 86 14.37 -11.71 -18.87
N LYS A 87 13.40 -11.57 -19.78
CA LYS A 87 13.37 -12.24 -21.10
C LYS A 87 14.50 -11.81 -22.03
N TYR A 88 14.93 -10.55 -22.01
CA TYR A 88 15.89 -10.04 -22.99
C TYR A 88 17.25 -9.65 -22.41
N HIS A 89 17.38 -9.54 -21.08
CA HIS A 89 18.64 -9.13 -20.45
C HIS A 89 19.21 -10.19 -19.52
N VAL A 90 18.35 -10.88 -18.76
CA VAL A 90 18.82 -11.86 -17.76
C VAL A 90 19.06 -13.22 -18.42
N THR A 91 18.11 -13.73 -19.21
CA THR A 91 18.23 -15.01 -19.93
C THR A 91 19.37 -15.03 -20.95
N GLN A 92 19.72 -13.88 -21.53
CA GLN A 92 20.81 -13.76 -22.51
C GLN A 92 22.19 -13.88 -21.87
N LYS A 93 22.29 -13.76 -20.54
CA LYS A 93 23.55 -13.91 -19.81
C LYS A 93 23.71 -15.35 -19.34
N PRO A 94 24.89 -15.98 -19.56
CA PRO A 94 25.14 -17.32 -19.03
C PRO A 94 25.02 -17.31 -17.51
N TYR A 95 24.31 -18.30 -16.96
CA TYR A 95 23.95 -18.37 -15.53
C TYR A 95 23.18 -17.16 -14.98
N GLY A 96 22.55 -16.34 -15.85
CA GLY A 96 21.70 -15.24 -15.40
C GLY A 96 20.44 -15.72 -14.67
N ILE A 97 19.95 -16.91 -15.03
CA ILE A 97 18.91 -17.64 -14.31
C ILE A 97 19.41 -19.07 -14.12
N VAL A 98 19.38 -19.55 -12.89
CA VAL A 98 19.71 -20.94 -12.55
C VAL A 98 18.50 -21.55 -11.87
N GLU A 99 17.86 -22.49 -12.54
CA GLU A 99 16.70 -23.20 -12.03
C GLU A 99 17.09 -24.60 -11.55
N LEU A 100 16.43 -25.06 -10.50
CA LEU A 100 16.51 -26.46 -10.09
C LEU A 100 15.79 -27.31 -11.12
N LYS A 101 16.43 -28.41 -11.54
CA LYS A 101 15.79 -29.36 -12.44
C LYS A 101 14.48 -29.89 -11.81
N PRO A 102 13.40 -30.06 -12.60
CA PRO A 102 12.15 -30.60 -12.08
C PRO A 102 12.37 -32.02 -11.52
N ARG A 103 11.57 -32.38 -10.50
CA ARG A 103 11.58 -33.74 -9.95
C ARG A 103 10.92 -34.68 -10.96
N LEU A 104 11.53 -35.85 -11.15
CA LEU A 104 11.00 -36.92 -12.00
C LEU A 104 10.47 -38.04 -11.11
N PHE A 105 9.28 -38.52 -11.42
CA PHE A 105 8.66 -39.65 -10.76
C PHE A 105 8.50 -40.83 -11.72
N PRO A 106 8.43 -42.07 -11.19
CA PRO A 106 8.14 -43.26 -11.99
C PRO A 106 6.85 -43.09 -12.80
N GLY A 107 6.89 -43.46 -14.08
CA GLY A 107 5.78 -43.29 -15.03
C GLY A 107 5.73 -41.92 -15.73
N ASP A 108 6.51 -40.93 -15.31
CA ASP A 108 6.59 -39.63 -16.01
C ASP A 108 7.23 -39.79 -17.40
N THR A 109 6.83 -38.96 -18.36
CA THR A 109 7.45 -38.90 -19.69
C THR A 109 8.25 -37.61 -19.85
N ILE A 110 9.55 -37.73 -20.13
CA ILE A 110 10.42 -36.58 -20.34
C ILE A 110 10.09 -35.95 -21.69
N LEU A 111 9.56 -34.72 -21.70
CA LEU A 111 9.12 -34.04 -22.93
C LEU A 111 10.24 -33.87 -23.98
N GLU A 112 11.47 -33.69 -23.53
CA GLU A 112 12.62 -33.45 -24.41
C GLU A 112 13.16 -34.74 -25.07
N THR A 113 13.02 -35.89 -24.39
CA THR A 113 13.62 -37.17 -24.80
C THR A 113 12.57 -38.21 -25.22
N GLY A 114 11.33 -38.07 -24.77
CA GLY A 114 10.24 -39.04 -24.96
C GLY A 114 10.35 -40.30 -24.09
N GLU A 115 11.39 -40.39 -23.25
CA GLU A 115 11.62 -41.53 -22.36
C GLU A 115 10.64 -41.54 -21.19
N VAL A 116 10.10 -42.71 -20.89
CA VAL A 116 9.25 -42.95 -19.73
C VAL A 116 10.13 -43.38 -18.56
N VAL A 117 9.99 -42.70 -17.43
CA VAL A 117 10.73 -43.03 -16.20
C VAL A 117 10.27 -44.40 -15.71
N PRO A 118 11.19 -45.35 -15.47
CA PRO A 118 10.84 -46.71 -15.09
C PRO A 118 10.15 -46.74 -13.72
N ASP A 119 9.25 -47.71 -13.58
CA ASP A 119 8.57 -48.00 -12.31
C ASP A 119 9.56 -48.42 -11.22
N LEU A 120 9.20 -48.14 -9.97
CA LEU A 120 9.97 -48.64 -8.83
C LEU A 120 9.89 -50.17 -8.80
N PRO A 121 10.97 -50.85 -8.39
CA PRO A 121 10.94 -52.30 -8.24
C PRO A 121 9.84 -52.70 -7.26
N GLU A 122 9.14 -53.81 -7.54
CA GLU A 122 8.11 -54.35 -6.66
C GLU A 122 8.70 -54.60 -5.26
N SER A 123 8.32 -53.80 -4.28
CA SER A 123 8.66 -54.06 -2.88
C SER A 123 7.60 -54.98 -2.30
N HIS A 124 7.99 -56.21 -1.94
CA HIS A 124 7.16 -57.09 -1.13
C HIS A 124 7.07 -56.51 0.30
N GLY A 125 6.13 -55.59 0.51
CA GLY A 125 5.87 -55.02 1.82
C GLY A 125 5.29 -56.09 2.73
N HIS A 126 6.03 -56.43 3.79
CA HIS A 126 5.47 -57.21 4.90
C HIS A 126 4.54 -56.30 5.71
N HIS A 127 3.24 -56.53 5.54
CA HIS A 127 2.22 -56.20 6.54
C HIS A 127 1.92 -57.45 7.37
#